data_AF-A0A946HCP3-F1
#
_entry.id   AF-A0A946HCP3-F1
#
_cell.length_a   1.000
_cell.length_b   1.000
_cell.length_c   1.000
_cell.angle_alpha   90.00
_cell.angle_beta   90.00
_cell.angle_gamma   90.00
#
_symmetry.space_group_name_H-M   'P 1'
#
loop_
_entity.id
_entity.type
_entity.pdbx_description
1 polymer ?
#
loop_
_entity_poly.entity_id
_entity_poly.type
_entity_poly.pdbx_seq_one_letter_code
_entity_poly.pdbx_strand_id
1 'polypeptide(L)'
;MLKGYKDILNIFIFLGVIFFSHTTKAVEFDNLVSKLNIVNVSDTIQLQEELKHEDKIGIYVGSFDPVHNGHIEAMEQALQEKNLHFIIVLSNTPSRSKPSRTDYSIRLHMLNLAFIGNKRILVANNETDEAIKILKQHHKLVGIIGSDQVIRHLKINKPPKQYVDEWFIVTRDADREHLPMSLTTFFGKPCSYANKTYLQQQHLSSSDIRDLLSKQEPFKKGNLSLPVPKSVEDFIYNDYLYSKSKHNVYNTLYDLTKKIAYY
;
A
#
# COMPACT_ATOMS: atom_id res chain seq x y z
N MET A 1 -58.53 -23.58 -10.85
CA MET A 1 -57.42 -23.83 -9.88
C MET A 1 -56.05 -23.98 -10.58
N LEU A 2 -55.63 -23.10 -11.50
CA LEU A 2 -54.32 -23.24 -12.17
C LEU A 2 -53.59 -21.91 -12.48
N LYS A 3 -54.00 -20.79 -11.85
CA LYS A 3 -53.34 -19.48 -12.03
C LYS A 3 -52.30 -19.13 -10.96
N GLY A 4 -52.28 -19.81 -9.82
CA GLY A 4 -51.38 -19.49 -8.69
C GLY A 4 -50.00 -20.16 -8.70
N TYR A 5 -49.77 -21.19 -9.52
CA TYR A 5 -48.50 -21.95 -9.50
C TYR A 5 -47.39 -21.33 -10.36
N LYS A 6 -47.72 -20.52 -11.39
CA LYS A 6 -46.71 -19.85 -12.22
C LYS A 6 -46.01 -18.70 -11.49
N ASP A 7 -46.72 -17.99 -10.62
CA ASP A 7 -46.15 -16.87 -9.87
C ASP A 7 -45.21 -17.35 -8.76
N ILE A 8 -45.52 -18.49 -8.12
CA ILE A 8 -44.64 -19.11 -7.11
C ILE A 8 -43.37 -19.65 -7.76
N LEU A 9 -43.46 -20.29 -8.93
CA LEU A 9 -42.27 -20.80 -9.64
C LEU A 9 -41.35 -19.67 -10.10
N ASN A 10 -41.92 -18.54 -10.55
CA ASN A 10 -41.14 -17.34 -10.90
C ASN A 10 -40.47 -16.72 -9.69
N ILE A 11 -41.11 -16.72 -8.51
CA ILE A 11 -40.51 -16.24 -7.25
C ILE A 11 -39.34 -17.13 -6.81
N PHE A 12 -39.45 -18.46 -6.93
CA PHE A 12 -38.35 -19.38 -6.60
C PHE A 12 -37.19 -19.30 -7.59
N ILE A 13 -37.46 -19.10 -8.89
CA ILE A 13 -36.40 -18.85 -9.88
C ILE A 13 -35.74 -17.50 -9.61
N PHE A 14 -36.50 -16.46 -9.27
CA PHE A 14 -35.95 -15.13 -8.97
C PHE A 14 -35.12 -15.13 -7.67
N LEU A 15 -35.60 -15.80 -6.60
CA LEU A 15 -34.85 -15.98 -5.35
C LEU A 15 -33.62 -16.89 -5.55
N GLY A 16 -33.72 -17.93 -6.36
CA GLY A 16 -32.60 -18.82 -6.70
C GLY A 16 -31.51 -18.13 -7.54
N VAL A 17 -31.89 -17.24 -8.46
CA VAL A 17 -30.96 -16.42 -9.25
C VAL A 17 -30.27 -15.36 -8.37
N ILE A 18 -31.00 -14.73 -7.43
CA ILE A 18 -30.43 -13.78 -6.48
C ILE A 18 -29.45 -14.47 -5.50
N PHE A 19 -29.77 -15.68 -5.02
CA PHE A 19 -28.87 -16.46 -4.17
C PHE A 19 -27.61 -16.92 -4.93
N PHE A 20 -27.75 -17.39 -6.17
CA PHE A 20 -26.58 -17.78 -6.98
C PHE A 20 -25.66 -16.58 -7.28
N SER A 21 -26.20 -15.41 -7.62
CA SER A 21 -25.37 -14.24 -7.96
C SER A 21 -24.59 -13.65 -6.77
N HIS A 22 -25.12 -13.76 -5.55
CA HIS A 22 -24.39 -13.31 -4.36
C HIS A 22 -23.28 -14.30 -3.95
N THR A 23 -23.50 -15.60 -4.14
CA THR A 23 -22.49 -16.63 -3.79
C THR A 23 -21.27 -16.60 -4.69
N THR A 24 -21.40 -16.29 -5.97
CA THR A 24 -20.25 -16.27 -6.90
C THR A 24 -19.30 -15.10 -6.66
N LYS A 25 -19.82 -13.95 -6.18
CA LYS A 25 -19.06 -12.70 -6.08
C LYS A 25 -18.31 -12.53 -4.76
N ALA A 26 -18.86 -13.03 -3.64
CA ALA A 26 -18.11 -13.14 -2.39
C ALA A 26 -16.88 -14.06 -2.57
N VAL A 27 -17.04 -15.13 -3.34
CA VAL A 27 -15.95 -16.05 -3.70
C VAL A 27 -14.83 -15.37 -4.50
N GLU A 28 -15.15 -14.40 -5.37
CA GLU A 28 -14.13 -13.68 -6.15
C GLU A 28 -13.25 -12.78 -5.27
N PHE A 29 -13.84 -12.04 -4.33
CA PHE A 29 -13.08 -11.21 -3.39
C PHE A 29 -12.26 -12.05 -2.41
N ASP A 30 -12.83 -13.12 -1.85
CA ASP A 30 -12.11 -14.03 -0.96
C ASP A 30 -10.94 -14.72 -1.68
N ASN A 31 -11.13 -15.09 -2.95
CA ASN A 31 -10.07 -15.62 -3.80
C ASN A 31 -8.97 -14.58 -4.06
N LEU A 32 -9.34 -13.31 -4.26
CA LEU A 32 -8.36 -12.23 -4.40
C LEU A 32 -7.56 -12.03 -3.10
N VAL A 33 -8.24 -11.96 -1.96
CA VAL A 33 -7.63 -11.85 -0.62
C VAL A 33 -6.63 -12.98 -0.40
N SER A 34 -7.00 -14.21 -0.75
CA SER A 34 -6.13 -15.38 -0.64
C SER A 34 -4.94 -15.30 -1.60
N LYS A 35 -5.15 -14.99 -2.88
CA LYS A 35 -4.08 -14.89 -3.89
C LYS A 35 -3.08 -13.77 -3.60
N LEU A 36 -3.54 -12.67 -3.03
CA LEU A 36 -2.72 -11.51 -2.66
C LEU A 36 -2.22 -11.54 -1.21
N ASN A 37 -2.42 -12.64 -0.49
CA ASN A 37 -2.03 -12.81 0.90
C ASN A 37 -2.31 -11.55 1.73
N ILE A 38 -3.52 -11.01 1.66
CA ILE A 38 -3.86 -9.73 2.31
C ILE A 38 -3.80 -9.90 3.84
N VAL A 39 -3.03 -9.06 4.51
CA VAL A 39 -2.71 -9.24 5.94
C VAL A 39 -3.52 -8.37 6.90
N ASN A 40 -4.25 -7.37 6.40
CA ASN A 40 -4.95 -6.37 7.22
C ASN A 40 -6.48 -6.48 7.19
N VAL A 41 -6.98 -7.63 6.72
CA VAL A 41 -8.39 -8.01 6.85
C VAL A 41 -8.56 -8.86 8.10
N SER A 42 -9.48 -8.48 8.99
CA SER A 42 -9.88 -9.31 10.13
C SER A 42 -10.78 -10.46 9.66
N ASP A 43 -10.78 -11.59 10.39
CA ASP A 43 -11.60 -12.81 10.16
C ASP A 43 -13.13 -12.59 10.11
N THR A 44 -13.59 -11.35 10.16
CA THR A 44 -14.98 -10.95 9.96
C THR A 44 -15.07 -10.14 8.66
N ILE A 45 -15.05 -10.84 7.53
CA ILE A 45 -15.17 -10.25 6.19
C ILE A 45 -16.56 -9.63 6.06
N GLN A 46 -16.67 -8.34 6.42
CA GLN A 46 -17.75 -7.44 5.99
C GLN A 46 -17.46 -6.82 4.61
N LEU A 47 -16.53 -7.41 3.84
CA LEU A 47 -16.22 -7.00 2.47
C LEU A 47 -17.09 -7.82 1.52
N GLN A 48 -18.38 -7.51 1.53
CA GLN A 48 -19.31 -7.95 0.49
C GLN A 48 -19.64 -6.77 -0.44
N GLU A 49 -18.60 -6.07 -0.92
CA GLU A 49 -18.76 -5.19 -2.07
C GLU A 49 -18.24 -5.92 -3.31
N GLU A 50 -19.10 -6.02 -4.32
CA GLU A 50 -18.84 -6.78 -5.53
C GLU A 50 -17.75 -6.09 -6.37
N LEU A 51 -16.61 -6.76 -6.57
CA LEU A 51 -15.62 -6.36 -7.56
C LEU A 51 -16.16 -6.56 -8.96
N LYS A 52 -16.07 -5.54 -9.81
CA LYS A 52 -16.34 -5.63 -11.24
C LYS A 52 -15.05 -5.76 -12.02
N HIS A 53 -15.12 -6.48 -13.14
CA HIS A 53 -14.03 -6.64 -14.11
C HIS A 53 -13.55 -5.30 -14.75
N GLU A 54 -14.20 -4.17 -14.44
CA GLU A 54 -13.81 -2.86 -14.95
C GLU A 54 -13.33 -1.89 -13.86
N ASP A 55 -13.31 -2.34 -12.60
CA ASP A 55 -12.91 -1.49 -11.50
C ASP A 55 -11.44 -1.06 -11.62
N LYS A 56 -11.18 0.16 -11.15
CA LYS A 56 -9.83 0.70 -11.07
C LYS A 56 -9.24 0.37 -9.70
N ILE A 57 -8.08 -0.24 -9.70
CA ILE A 57 -7.36 -0.61 -8.49
C ILE A 57 -6.08 0.21 -8.41
N GLY A 58 -5.85 0.84 -7.27
CA GLY A 58 -4.59 1.54 -7.01
C GLY A 58 -3.50 0.57 -6.61
N ILE A 59 -2.30 0.77 -7.12
CA ILE A 59 -1.09 0.06 -6.70
C ILE A 59 -0.15 1.08 -6.06
N TYR A 60 0.12 0.94 -4.76
CA TYR A 60 1.06 1.80 -4.07
C TYR A 60 2.25 1.03 -3.52
N VAL A 61 3.39 1.19 -4.20
CA VAL A 61 4.62 0.48 -3.84
C VAL A 61 5.61 1.43 -3.18
N GLY A 62 6.01 1.12 -1.95
CA GLY A 62 6.82 2.00 -1.13
C GLY A 62 7.80 1.24 -0.25
N SER A 63 8.77 1.94 0.35
CA SER A 63 9.60 1.31 1.39
C SER A 63 8.89 1.28 2.74
N PHE A 64 8.02 2.26 3.02
CA PHE A 64 7.20 2.34 4.24
C PHE A 64 8.03 2.07 5.52
N ASP A 65 9.11 2.82 5.70
CA ASP A 65 10.12 2.56 6.73
C ASP A 65 10.36 3.78 7.64
N PRO A 66 9.37 4.24 8.44
CA PRO A 66 8.04 3.65 8.60
C PRO A 66 7.00 4.25 7.64
N VAL A 67 5.81 3.62 7.58
CA VAL A 67 4.59 4.26 7.04
C VAL A 67 4.25 5.50 7.89
N HIS A 68 3.71 6.54 7.25
CA HIS A 68 3.46 7.83 7.88
C HIS A 68 2.27 8.56 7.25
N ASN A 69 1.81 9.65 7.85
CA ASN A 69 0.58 10.34 7.47
C ASN A 69 0.60 10.86 6.03
N GLY A 70 1.76 11.31 5.53
CA GLY A 70 1.91 11.65 4.10
C GLY A 70 1.61 10.49 3.13
N HIS A 71 1.90 9.23 3.50
CA HIS A 71 1.52 8.08 2.67
C HIS A 71 -0.01 7.85 2.69
N ILE A 72 -0.64 8.05 3.84
CA ILE A 72 -2.09 7.85 4.01
C ILE A 72 -2.85 8.88 3.20
N GLU A 73 -2.47 10.15 3.32
CA GLU A 73 -3.03 11.26 2.56
C GLU A 73 -2.91 11.01 1.05
N ALA A 74 -1.75 10.54 0.57
CA ALA A 74 -1.55 10.17 -0.82
C ALA A 74 -2.53 9.10 -1.31
N MET A 75 -2.80 8.09 -0.49
CA MET A 75 -3.75 7.02 -0.80
C MET A 75 -5.19 7.51 -0.79
N GLU A 76 -5.58 8.32 0.19
CA GLU A 76 -6.92 8.90 0.28
C GLU A 76 -7.23 9.78 -0.93
N GLN A 77 -6.28 10.62 -1.35
CA GLN A 77 -6.42 11.43 -2.57
C GLN A 77 -6.53 10.55 -3.81
N ALA A 78 -5.72 9.50 -3.93
CA ALA A 78 -5.82 8.58 -5.06
C ALA A 78 -7.18 7.88 -5.11
N LEU A 79 -7.70 7.39 -3.98
CA LEU A 79 -9.03 6.77 -3.89
C LEU A 79 -10.13 7.70 -4.43
N GLN A 80 -10.05 8.99 -4.10
CA GLN A 80 -11.02 10.00 -4.49
C GLN A 80 -10.84 10.44 -5.95
N GLU A 81 -9.67 10.96 -6.32
CA GLU A 81 -9.44 11.58 -7.62
C GLU A 81 -9.44 10.58 -8.78
N LYS A 82 -9.10 9.32 -8.50
CA LYS A 82 -9.08 8.26 -9.52
C LYS A 82 -10.28 7.34 -9.47
N ASN A 83 -11.21 7.59 -8.54
CA ASN A 83 -12.38 6.76 -8.31
C ASN A 83 -12.00 5.28 -8.21
N LEU A 84 -10.99 4.98 -7.39
CA LEU A 84 -10.46 3.63 -7.23
C LEU A 84 -11.41 2.84 -6.34
N HIS A 85 -11.58 1.55 -6.61
CA HIS A 85 -12.36 0.70 -5.71
C HIS A 85 -11.60 0.49 -4.38
N PHE A 86 -10.36 -0.01 -4.47
CA PHE A 86 -9.39 -0.05 -3.37
C PHE A 86 -7.96 0.21 -3.87
N ILE A 87 -7.05 0.34 -2.91
CA ILE A 87 -5.60 0.39 -3.11
C ILE A 87 -4.98 -0.87 -2.53
N ILE A 88 -4.10 -1.51 -3.30
CA ILE A 88 -3.17 -2.53 -2.84
C ILE A 88 -1.83 -1.87 -2.49
N VAL A 89 -1.46 -1.96 -1.22
CA VAL A 89 -0.20 -1.45 -0.67
C VAL A 89 0.82 -2.58 -0.65
N LEU A 90 1.95 -2.34 -1.30
CA LEU A 90 3.05 -3.31 -1.41
C LEU A 90 4.33 -2.71 -0.86
N SER A 91 4.86 -3.36 0.16
CA SER A 91 6.18 -3.03 0.69
C SER A 91 7.26 -3.55 -0.27
N ASN A 92 8.18 -2.70 -0.69
CA ASN A 92 9.33 -3.16 -1.49
C ASN A 92 10.21 -4.08 -0.65
N THR A 93 10.61 -5.22 -1.22
CA THR A 93 11.65 -6.07 -0.63
C THR A 93 12.96 -5.28 -0.48
N PRO A 94 13.69 -5.44 0.65
CA PRO A 94 15.00 -4.82 0.80
C PRO A 94 15.93 -5.31 -0.31
N SER A 95 16.48 -4.40 -1.10
CA SER A 95 17.56 -4.76 -2.03
C SER A 95 18.85 -4.96 -1.24
N ARG A 96 19.72 -5.87 -1.69
CA ARG A 96 21.08 -6.09 -1.13
C ARG A 96 21.91 -4.78 -0.98
N SER A 97 21.54 -3.73 -1.71
CA SER A 97 22.16 -2.40 -1.68
C SER A 97 21.68 -1.45 -0.56
N LYS A 98 20.72 -1.85 0.29
CA LYS A 98 20.22 -1.03 1.41
C LYS A 98 20.18 -1.84 2.72
N PRO A 99 21.35 -2.18 3.30
CA PRO A 99 21.45 -3.06 4.47
C PRO A 99 20.86 -2.45 5.75
N SER A 100 20.73 -1.12 5.81
CA SER A 100 20.19 -0.40 6.98
C SER A 100 18.66 -0.28 7.00
N ARG A 101 17.97 -0.85 6.00
CA ARG A 101 16.51 -0.85 5.96
C ARG A 101 15.96 -1.79 7.02
N THR A 102 14.90 -1.37 7.70
CA THR A 102 14.20 -2.26 8.64
C THR A 102 13.71 -3.52 7.94
N ASP A 103 13.72 -4.64 8.66
CA ASP A 103 13.30 -5.93 8.14
C ASP A 103 11.93 -5.86 7.46
N TYR A 104 11.75 -6.64 6.40
CA TYR A 104 10.51 -6.66 5.63
C TYR A 104 9.30 -6.99 6.50
N SER A 105 9.40 -7.99 7.39
CA SER A 105 8.30 -8.41 8.26
C SER A 105 7.87 -7.31 9.22
N ILE A 106 8.82 -6.55 9.77
CA ILE A 106 8.54 -5.41 10.67
C ILE A 106 7.81 -4.29 9.91
N ARG A 107 8.25 -3.99 8.68
CA ARG A 107 7.60 -2.96 7.84
C ARG A 107 6.20 -3.40 7.39
N LEU A 108 6.03 -4.68 7.04
CA LEU A 108 4.72 -5.25 6.74
C LEU A 108 3.80 -5.20 7.96
N HIS A 109 4.32 -5.48 9.16
CA HIS A 109 3.58 -5.36 10.40
C HIS A 109 3.12 -3.93 10.68
N MET A 110 4.00 -2.93 10.50
CA MET A 110 3.60 -1.51 10.60
C MET A 110 2.52 -1.13 9.59
N LEU A 111 2.58 -1.64 8.37
CA LEU A 111 1.51 -1.44 7.38
C LEU A 111 0.20 -2.08 7.83
N ASN A 112 0.24 -3.31 8.37
CA ASN A 112 -0.94 -3.96 8.92
C ASN A 112 -1.55 -3.11 10.05
N LEU A 113 -0.73 -2.69 11.03
CA LEU A 113 -1.18 -1.81 12.13
C LEU A 113 -1.78 -0.49 11.65
N ALA A 114 -1.25 0.09 10.56
CA ALA A 114 -1.75 1.34 9.99
C ALA A 114 -3.13 1.19 9.33
N PHE A 115 -3.42 0.01 8.76
CA PHE A 115 -4.60 -0.21 7.93
C PHE A 115 -5.51 -1.34 8.41
N ILE A 116 -5.33 -1.85 9.62
CA ILE A 116 -6.16 -2.91 10.16
C ILE A 116 -7.63 -2.49 10.16
N GLY A 117 -8.48 -3.30 9.52
CA GLY A 117 -9.91 -3.00 9.36
C GLY A 117 -10.25 -1.95 8.31
N ASN A 118 -9.26 -1.38 7.60
CA ASN A 118 -9.53 -0.48 6.47
C ASN A 118 -10.07 -1.27 5.28
N LYS A 119 -11.25 -0.88 4.79
CA LYS A 119 -11.96 -1.60 3.71
C LYS A 119 -11.44 -1.29 2.31
N ARG A 120 -10.73 -0.18 2.11
CA ARG A 120 -10.30 0.32 0.80
C ARG A 120 -8.79 0.44 0.64
N ILE A 121 -8.04 0.18 1.70
CA ILE A 121 -6.57 0.12 1.68
C ILE A 121 -6.19 -1.26 2.19
N LEU A 122 -5.73 -2.12 1.28
CA LEU A 122 -5.40 -3.51 1.53
C LEU A 122 -3.88 -3.69 1.44
N VAL A 123 -3.30 -4.40 2.39
CA VAL A 123 -1.86 -4.64 2.48
C VAL A 123 -1.59 -6.06 2.00
N ALA A 124 -0.89 -6.19 0.87
CA ALA A 124 -0.56 -7.49 0.28
C ALA A 124 0.83 -7.97 0.72
N ASN A 125 0.93 -9.25 1.04
CA ASN A 125 2.19 -9.94 1.30
C ASN A 125 2.62 -10.78 0.09
N ASN A 126 2.82 -10.10 -1.04
CA ASN A 126 3.34 -10.68 -2.26
C ASN A 126 4.47 -9.82 -2.82
N GLU A 127 5.25 -10.40 -3.72
CA GLU A 127 6.11 -9.61 -4.58
C GLU A 127 5.26 -8.71 -5.50
N THR A 128 5.77 -7.53 -5.79
CA THR A 128 5.04 -6.51 -6.58
C THR A 128 4.61 -7.03 -7.96
N ASP A 129 5.49 -7.76 -8.64
CA ASP A 129 5.22 -8.27 -10.00
C ASP A 129 4.13 -9.34 -10.00
N GLU A 130 4.06 -10.16 -8.94
CA GLU A 130 3.02 -11.18 -8.77
C GLU A 130 1.66 -10.55 -8.51
N ALA A 131 1.59 -9.60 -7.57
CA ALA A 131 0.35 -8.90 -7.26
C ALA A 131 -0.21 -8.16 -8.49
N ILE A 132 0.65 -7.46 -9.24
CA ILE A 132 0.26 -6.78 -10.48
C ILE A 132 -0.26 -7.79 -11.51
N LYS A 133 0.42 -8.94 -11.68
CA LYS A 133 -0.01 -9.98 -12.63
C LYS A 133 -1.39 -10.53 -12.30
N ILE A 134 -1.67 -10.80 -11.03
CA ILE A 134 -3.00 -11.28 -10.57
C ILE A 134 -4.07 -10.24 -10.89
N LEU A 135 -3.85 -8.98 -10.54
CA LEU A 135 -4.85 -7.92 -10.67
C LEU A 135 -5.09 -7.48 -12.12
N LYS A 136 -4.04 -7.43 -12.95
CA LYS A 136 -4.14 -7.03 -14.36
C LYS A 136 -5.01 -7.92 -15.22
N GLN A 137 -5.29 -9.16 -14.79
CA GLN A 137 -6.14 -10.07 -15.55
C GLN A 137 -7.57 -9.54 -15.70
N HIS A 138 -8.04 -8.79 -14.70
CA HIS A 138 -9.46 -8.44 -14.59
C HIS A 138 -9.70 -6.97 -14.22
N HIS A 139 -8.66 -6.15 -14.06
CA HIS A 139 -8.82 -4.78 -13.57
C HIS A 139 -7.87 -3.80 -14.25
N LYS A 140 -8.27 -2.52 -14.25
CA LYS A 140 -7.38 -1.42 -14.66
C LYS A 140 -6.55 -0.98 -13.47
N LEU A 141 -5.24 -0.84 -13.66
CA LEU A 141 -4.32 -0.49 -12.58
C LEU A 141 -3.85 0.96 -12.67
N VAL A 142 -3.95 1.65 -11.53
CA VAL A 142 -3.42 3.00 -11.35
C VAL A 142 -2.23 2.95 -10.41
N GLY A 143 -1.03 3.23 -10.90
CA GLY A 143 0.17 3.28 -10.08
C GLY A 143 0.27 4.61 -9.33
N ILE A 144 0.34 4.56 -8.00
CA ILE A 144 0.55 5.74 -7.16
C ILE A 144 2.06 5.90 -6.96
N ILE A 145 2.59 7.07 -7.33
CA ILE A 145 4.04 7.31 -7.31
C ILE A 145 4.37 8.72 -6.83
N GLY A 146 5.41 8.84 -5.99
CA GLY A 146 5.94 10.13 -5.57
C GLY A 146 6.71 10.84 -6.69
N SER A 147 6.67 12.16 -6.69
CA SER A 147 7.41 13.01 -7.65
C SER A 147 8.91 12.75 -7.65
N ASP A 148 9.50 12.44 -6.50
CA ASP A 148 10.92 12.12 -6.32
C ASP A 148 11.30 10.91 -7.16
N GLN A 149 10.43 9.90 -7.17
CA GLN A 149 10.60 8.68 -7.95
C GLN A 149 10.38 8.94 -9.44
N VAL A 150 9.42 9.78 -9.82
CA VAL A 150 9.22 10.20 -11.22
C VAL A 150 10.48 10.88 -11.74
N ILE A 151 10.99 11.90 -11.04
CA ILE A 151 12.22 12.63 -11.39
C ILE A 151 13.38 11.64 -11.53
N ARG A 152 13.54 10.73 -10.55
CA ARG A 152 14.61 9.73 -10.58
C ARG A 152 14.53 8.85 -11.82
N HIS A 153 13.35 8.35 -12.15
CA HIS A 153 13.13 7.47 -13.31
C HIS A 153 13.33 8.18 -14.65
N LEU A 154 12.93 9.45 -14.75
CA LEU A 154 13.23 10.30 -15.90
C LEU A 154 14.75 10.52 -16.05
N LYS A 155 15.46 10.83 -14.96
CA LYS A 155 16.92 11.05 -14.96
C LYS A 155 17.71 9.81 -15.43
N ILE A 156 17.33 8.62 -14.95
CA ILE A 156 18.01 7.37 -15.34
C ILE A 156 17.46 6.77 -16.64
N ASN A 157 16.46 7.40 -17.26
CA ASN A 157 15.74 6.93 -18.44
C ASN A 157 15.34 5.44 -18.36
N LYS A 158 14.75 5.03 -17.24
CA LYS A 158 14.29 3.65 -17.03
C LYS A 158 12.89 3.65 -16.45
N PRO A 159 11.92 2.92 -17.00
CA PRO A 159 10.57 2.90 -16.45
C PRO A 159 10.56 2.25 -15.04
N PRO A 160 9.59 2.61 -14.19
CA PRO A 160 9.29 1.82 -13.00
C PRO A 160 8.98 0.37 -13.38
N LYS A 161 9.30 -0.57 -12.49
CA LYS A 161 8.98 -1.99 -12.70
C LYS A 161 7.48 -2.31 -12.59
N GLN A 162 6.66 -1.36 -12.14
CA GLN A 162 5.24 -1.56 -11.97
C GLN A 162 4.53 -1.37 -13.32
N TYR A 163 3.97 -2.46 -13.86
CA TYR A 163 3.22 -2.45 -15.11
C TYR A 163 1.78 -2.04 -14.88
N VAL A 164 1.53 -0.73 -14.91
CA VAL A 164 0.20 -0.13 -14.70
C VAL A 164 -0.37 0.47 -15.98
N ASP A 165 -1.65 0.81 -15.96
CA ASP A 165 -2.36 1.42 -17.09
C ASP A 165 -2.31 2.95 -17.04
N GLU A 166 -2.25 3.52 -15.85
CA GLU A 166 -2.19 4.96 -15.59
C GLU A 166 -1.32 5.24 -14.36
N TRP A 167 -0.71 6.43 -14.29
CA TRP A 167 0.04 6.91 -13.13
C TRP A 167 -0.68 8.06 -12.42
N PHE A 168 -0.73 7.98 -11.09
CA PHE A 168 -1.13 9.06 -10.21
C PHE A 168 0.09 9.59 -9.46
N ILE A 169 0.52 10.81 -9.80
CA ILE A 169 1.76 11.42 -9.31
C ILE A 169 1.45 12.30 -8.10
N VAL A 170 2.00 11.91 -6.95
CA VAL A 170 1.90 12.65 -5.70
C VAL A 170 3.11 13.57 -5.59
N THR A 171 2.86 14.88 -5.65
CA THR A 171 3.95 15.87 -5.63
C THR A 171 4.43 16.13 -4.22
N ARG A 172 5.74 16.03 -4.00
CA ARG A 172 6.43 16.48 -2.79
C ARG A 172 6.84 17.95 -2.93
N ASP A 173 6.92 18.66 -1.80
CA ASP A 173 7.23 20.09 -1.80
C ASP A 173 8.62 20.41 -2.35
N ALA A 174 9.62 19.58 -2.04
CA ALA A 174 11.00 19.75 -2.50
C ALA A 174 11.17 19.55 -4.02
N ASP A 175 10.24 18.87 -4.68
CA ASP A 175 10.38 18.46 -6.08
C ASP A 175 9.69 19.42 -7.06
N ARG A 176 9.02 20.46 -6.55
CA ARG A 176 8.14 21.35 -7.33
C ARG A 176 8.83 21.98 -8.54
N GLU A 177 10.08 22.43 -8.37
CA GLU A 177 10.84 23.10 -9.42
C GLU A 177 11.44 22.11 -10.44
N HIS A 178 11.49 20.82 -10.10
CA HIS A 178 12.19 19.80 -10.87
C HIS A 178 11.24 18.87 -11.65
N LEU A 179 9.94 18.96 -11.40
CA LEU A 179 8.92 18.21 -12.14
C LEU A 179 8.49 18.94 -13.41
N PRO A 180 8.33 18.24 -14.55
CA PRO A 180 7.76 18.84 -15.75
C PRO A 180 6.30 19.25 -15.50
N MET A 181 6.00 20.56 -15.55
CA MET A 181 4.65 21.10 -15.28
C MET A 181 3.56 20.52 -16.20
N SER A 182 3.92 20.01 -17.38
CA SER A 182 3.00 19.51 -18.41
C SER A 182 3.10 18.00 -18.67
N LEU A 183 3.59 17.21 -17.71
CA LEU A 183 3.69 15.76 -17.90
C LEU A 183 2.29 15.12 -18.00
N THR A 184 1.89 14.78 -19.22
CA THR A 184 0.63 14.07 -19.53
C THR A 184 0.83 12.58 -19.71
N THR A 185 2.06 12.15 -19.98
CA THR A 185 2.46 10.75 -20.04
C THR A 185 3.77 10.50 -19.32
N PHE A 186 3.87 9.37 -18.63
CA PHE A 186 5.09 8.90 -17.99
C PHE A 186 5.43 7.50 -18.52
N PHE A 187 6.53 7.40 -19.27
CA PHE A 187 6.93 6.19 -20.01
C PHE A 187 5.79 5.59 -20.88
N GLY A 188 5.09 6.45 -21.63
CA GLY A 188 4.04 6.04 -22.56
C GLY A 188 2.70 5.67 -21.91
N LYS A 189 2.58 5.81 -20.59
CA LYS A 189 1.32 5.66 -19.86
C LYS A 189 0.74 7.01 -19.49
N PRO A 190 -0.58 7.23 -19.58
CA PRO A 190 -1.21 8.44 -19.08
C PRO A 190 -0.83 8.69 -17.61
N CYS A 191 -0.62 9.96 -17.26
CA CYS A 191 -0.41 10.34 -15.88
C CYS A 191 -1.15 11.62 -15.52
N SER A 192 -1.52 11.76 -14.26
CA SER A 192 -1.97 13.02 -13.71
C SER A 192 -1.30 13.30 -12.37
N TYR A 193 -1.28 14.57 -12.00
CA TYR A 193 -0.86 15.00 -10.68
C TYR A 193 -2.04 14.96 -9.71
N ALA A 194 -1.75 14.58 -8.46
CA ALA A 194 -2.66 14.75 -7.35
C ALA A 194 -2.95 16.24 -7.11
N ASN A 195 -4.17 16.54 -6.67
CA ASN A 195 -4.56 17.89 -6.35
C ASN A 195 -3.87 18.37 -5.07
N LYS A 196 -2.98 19.35 -5.24
CA LYS A 196 -2.11 19.87 -4.19
C LYS A 196 -2.87 20.49 -3.03
N THR A 197 -4.08 21.00 -3.24
CA THR A 197 -4.88 21.61 -2.17
C THR A 197 -5.18 20.62 -1.03
N TYR A 198 -5.17 19.33 -1.33
CA TYR A 198 -5.46 18.27 -0.37
C TYR A 198 -4.22 17.49 0.08
N LEU A 199 -3.02 17.96 -0.27
CA LEU A 199 -1.74 17.34 0.07
C LEU A 199 -0.93 18.20 1.06
N GLN A 200 -1.26 18.10 2.35
CA GLN A 200 -0.67 18.91 3.43
C GLN A 200 0.51 18.21 4.12
N GLN A 201 0.58 16.88 4.04
CA GLN A 201 1.54 16.07 4.79
C GLN A 201 2.73 15.57 3.93
N GLN A 202 2.87 16.09 2.71
CA GLN A 202 3.91 15.62 1.75
C GLN A 202 5.32 16.15 2.04
N HIS A 203 5.45 17.10 2.96
CA HIS A 203 6.74 17.50 3.53
C HIS A 203 7.34 16.41 4.43
N LEU A 204 6.52 15.50 4.96
CA LEU A 204 6.98 14.40 5.81
C LEU A 204 7.75 13.36 5.02
N SER A 205 8.88 12.90 5.57
CA SER A 205 9.62 11.75 5.04
C SER A 205 9.90 10.73 6.13
N SER A 206 9.90 9.45 5.76
CA SER A 206 10.33 8.38 6.66
C SER A 206 11.77 8.59 7.15
N SER A 207 12.64 9.20 6.34
CA SER A 207 14.02 9.49 6.74
C SER A 207 14.08 10.49 7.89
N ASP A 208 13.30 11.57 7.84
CA ASP A 208 13.25 12.55 8.92
C ASP A 208 12.73 11.94 10.21
N ILE A 209 11.72 11.05 10.11
CA ILE A 209 11.19 10.30 11.26
C ILE A 209 12.27 9.41 11.88
N ARG A 210 13.02 8.66 11.06
CA ARG A 210 14.13 7.81 11.55
C ARG A 210 15.25 8.64 12.17
N ASP A 211 15.62 9.75 11.54
CA ASP A 211 16.67 10.65 12.03
C ASP A 211 16.29 11.26 13.38
N LEU A 212 15.03 11.68 13.51
CA LEU A 212 14.46 12.19 14.75
C LEU A 212 14.51 11.15 15.88
N LEU A 213 14.07 9.92 15.59
CA LEU A 213 14.09 8.80 16.54
C LEU A 213 15.51 8.39 16.94
N SER A 214 16.46 8.42 16.00
CA SER A 214 17.86 8.07 16.27
C SER A 214 18.57 9.05 17.21
N LYS A 215 18.06 10.29 17.32
CA LYS A 215 18.63 11.36 18.16
C LYS A 215 17.95 11.46 19.51
N GLN A 216 16.86 10.72 19.74
CA GLN A 216 16.08 10.82 20.96
C GLN A 216 16.74 10.07 22.13
N GLU A 217 17.08 10.80 23.19
CA GLU A 217 17.56 10.25 24.46
C GLU A 217 16.86 10.93 25.66
N PRO A 218 16.23 10.18 26.58
CA PRO A 218 16.01 8.73 26.52
C PRO A 218 14.95 8.38 25.46
N PHE A 219 15.11 7.24 24.81
CA PHE A 219 14.09 6.69 23.91
C PHE A 219 12.90 6.16 24.72
N LYS A 220 11.82 6.93 24.81
CA LYS A 220 10.61 6.60 25.58
C LYS A 220 9.35 7.09 24.87
N LYS A 221 8.28 6.30 24.98
CA LYS A 221 6.92 6.63 24.55
C LYS A 221 6.45 7.92 25.23
N GLY A 222 5.85 8.83 24.47
CA GLY A 222 5.29 10.09 24.97
C GLY A 222 6.26 11.28 25.02
N ASN A 223 7.55 11.07 24.73
CA ASN A 223 8.50 12.19 24.61
C ASN A 223 8.28 13.02 23.35
N LEU A 224 7.75 12.40 22.30
CA LEU A 224 7.53 13.03 21.01
C LEU A 224 6.37 12.36 20.30
N SER A 225 5.50 13.16 19.69
CA SER A 225 4.48 12.64 18.78
C SER A 225 5.09 12.50 17.39
N LEU A 226 4.99 11.31 16.82
CA LEU A 226 5.40 11.01 15.45
C LEU A 226 4.22 11.24 14.50
N PRO A 227 4.47 11.74 13.28
CA PRO A 227 3.42 11.96 12.29
C PRO A 227 3.07 10.65 11.54
N VAL A 228 2.72 9.62 12.30
CA VAL A 228 2.32 8.27 11.86
C VAL A 228 1.03 7.86 12.59
N PRO A 229 0.31 6.82 12.14
CA PRO A 229 -0.83 6.29 12.89
C PRO A 229 -0.45 5.90 14.32
N LYS A 230 -1.37 6.11 15.26
CA LYS A 230 -1.10 5.88 16.68
C LYS A 230 -0.65 4.44 16.98
N SER A 231 -1.24 3.45 16.30
CA SER A 231 -0.86 2.04 16.39
C SER A 231 0.59 1.79 15.96
N VAL A 232 1.04 2.47 14.90
CA VAL A 232 2.42 2.38 14.39
C VAL A 232 3.39 3.09 15.32
N GLU A 233 3.02 4.28 15.82
CA GLU A 233 3.81 5.02 16.81
C GLU A 233 4.04 4.18 18.07
N ASP A 234 2.97 3.59 18.60
CA ASP A 234 3.02 2.74 19.78
C ASP A 234 3.94 1.53 19.58
N PHE A 235 3.86 0.89 18.41
CA PHE A 235 4.76 -0.20 18.05
C PHE A 235 6.22 0.24 17.95
N ILE A 236 6.51 1.36 17.28
CA ILE A 236 7.87 1.92 17.18
C ILE A 236 8.47 2.14 18.56
N TYR A 237 7.70 2.72 19.48
CA TYR A 237 8.18 3.00 20.83
C TYR A 237 8.36 1.75 21.69
N ASN A 238 7.40 0.82 21.65
CA ASN A 238 7.46 -0.42 22.43
C ASN A 238 8.64 -1.31 21.99
N ASP A 239 8.91 -1.37 20.69
CA ASP A 239 9.97 -2.21 20.13
C ASP A 239 11.29 -1.46 19.98
N TYR A 240 11.41 -0.22 20.44
CA TYR A 240 12.63 0.58 20.29
C TYR A 240 13.15 0.65 18.83
N LEU A 241 12.23 0.71 17.87
CA LEU A 241 12.61 0.77 16.46
C LEU A 241 13.32 2.09 16.16
N TYR A 242 14.33 2.03 15.28
CA TYR A 242 15.14 3.18 14.86
C TYR A 242 15.97 3.87 15.96
N SER A 243 16.00 3.31 17.17
CA SER A 243 16.88 3.79 18.23
C SER A 243 18.34 3.44 17.94
N LYS A 244 19.28 4.27 18.43
CA LYS A 244 20.72 3.96 18.40
C LYS A 244 21.05 2.65 19.12
N SER A 245 20.32 2.32 20.19
CA SER A 245 20.56 1.12 20.99
C SER A 245 20.25 -0.17 20.22
N LYS A 246 19.24 -0.19 19.35
CA LYS A 246 18.88 -1.37 18.53
C LYS A 246 19.66 -1.45 17.22
N HIS A 247 20.17 -0.34 16.69
CA HIS A 247 21.06 -0.35 15.51
C HIS A 247 22.36 -1.12 15.76
N ASN A 248 22.82 -1.19 17.02
CA ASN A 248 23.96 -2.03 17.40
C ASN A 248 23.62 -3.52 17.45
N VAL A 249 22.45 -3.94 17.92
CA VAL A 249 22.15 -5.38 18.12
C VAL A 249 21.92 -6.14 16.80
N TYR A 250 21.18 -5.55 15.85
CA TYR A 250 20.94 -6.18 14.55
C TYR A 250 22.19 -6.20 13.65
N ASN A 251 23.02 -5.15 13.68
CA ASN A 251 24.31 -5.15 12.98
C ASN A 251 25.27 -6.18 13.60
N THR A 252 25.31 -6.31 14.93
CA THR A 252 26.17 -7.30 15.59
C THR A 252 25.75 -8.74 15.28
N LEU A 253 24.44 -9.05 15.26
CA LEU A 253 23.93 -10.38 14.90
C LEU A 253 24.10 -10.69 13.40
N TYR A 254 23.91 -9.71 12.52
CA TYR A 254 24.14 -9.87 11.08
C TYR A 254 25.64 -10.04 10.75
N ASP A 255 26.53 -9.33 11.46
CA ASP A 255 27.99 -9.51 11.32
C ASP A 255 28.48 -10.84 11.92
N LEU A 256 27.88 -11.32 13.02
CA LEU A 256 28.16 -12.64 13.60
C LEU A 256 27.73 -13.77 12.67
N THR A 257 26.54 -13.69 12.08
CA THR A 257 26.03 -14.70 11.14
C THR A 257 26.84 -14.74 9.84
N LYS A 258 27.36 -13.60 9.37
CA LYS A 258 28.33 -13.57 8.26
C LYS A 258 29.70 -14.13 8.61
N LYS A 259 30.21 -13.90 9.83
CA LYS A 259 31.49 -14.49 10.27
C LYS A 259 31.41 -16.01 10.39
N ILE A 260 30.27 -16.55 10.81
CA ILE A 260 30.06 -18.02 10.92
C ILE A 260 29.94 -18.66 9.53
N ALA A 261 29.44 -17.95 8.52
CA ALA A 261 29.31 -18.47 7.16
C ALA A 261 30.65 -18.53 6.37
N TYR A 262 31.77 -18.07 6.95
CA TYR A 262 33.10 -18.04 6.32
C TYR A 262 34.16 -18.88 7.07
N TYR A 263 33.75 -19.72 8.01
CA TYR A 263 34.54 -20.81 8.60
C TYR A 263 33.83 -22.14 8.35
#